data_AF-A0A3C1T5I5-F1
#
_entry.id   AF-A0A3C1T5I5-F1
#
_cell.length_a   1.000
_cell.length_b   1.000
_cell.length_c   1.000
_cell.angle_alpha   90.00
_cell.angle_beta   90.00
_cell.angle_gamma   90.00
#
_symmetry.space_group_name_H-M   'P 1'
#
loop_
_entity.id
_entity.type
_entity.pdbx_description
1 polymer ?
#
loop_
_entity_poly.entity_id
_entity_poly.type
_entity_poly.pdbx_seq_one_letter_code
_entity_poly.pdbx_strand_id
1 'polypeptide(L)'
;MNRKRLFRWLKIVIIVYCSIGIVLYYLQEKFLFHPVSLAKEHVYKFGLPFEEVNIPFNETDTVNMVKFFPADTVRRGVIIYFHGNKENIERYAKFAAAFTRHGYEVWMEDYPGFGKSTGERTEKKLYEQALQVQKMAASRYGKDSILLYGKSFGTGIAAYVAS
;
A
#
# COMPACT_ATOMS: atom_id res chain seq x y z
N MET A 1 49.17 12.76 -18.05
CA MET A 1 48.31 13.54 -17.13
C MET A 1 48.95 13.57 -15.74
N ASN A 2 49.09 14.73 -15.10
CA ASN A 2 49.75 14.84 -13.79
C ASN A 2 49.00 14.00 -12.73
N ARG A 3 49.69 13.09 -12.04
CA ARG A 3 49.14 12.20 -10.99
C ARG A 3 48.33 12.98 -9.94
N LYS A 4 48.77 14.20 -9.58
CA LYS A 4 48.02 15.09 -8.67
C LYS A 4 46.70 15.59 -9.24
N ARG A 5 46.63 15.86 -10.56
CA ARG A 5 45.39 16.24 -11.26
C ARG A 5 44.43 15.05 -11.36
N LEU A 6 44.93 13.85 -11.66
CA LEU A 6 44.12 12.63 -11.68
C LEU A 6 43.49 12.35 -10.30
N PHE A 7 44.27 12.40 -9.22
CA PHE A 7 43.73 12.22 -7.86
C PHE A 7 42.70 13.29 -7.47
N ARG A 8 42.88 14.54 -7.93
CA ARG A 8 41.90 15.60 -7.70
C ARG A 8 40.57 15.29 -8.38
N TRP A 9 40.58 14.90 -9.66
CA TRP A 9 39.38 14.53 -10.39
C TRP A 9 38.70 13.30 -9.80
N LEU A 10 39.46 12.27 -9.42
CA LEU A 10 38.91 11.08 -8.77
C LEU A 10 38.19 11.44 -7.46
N LYS A 11 38.78 12.29 -6.62
CA LYS A 11 38.13 12.77 -5.39
C LYS A 11 36.83 13.50 -5.69
N ILE A 12 36.81 14.38 -6.70
CA ILE A 12 35.60 15.11 -7.09
C ILE A 12 34.50 14.13 -7.54
N VAL A 13 34.83 13.16 -8.38
CA VAL A 13 33.87 12.14 -8.85
C VAL A 13 33.28 11.35 -7.68
N ILE A 14 34.12 10.90 -6.74
CA ILE A 14 33.66 10.18 -5.55
C ILE A 14 32.73 11.05 -4.70
N ILE A 15 33.10 12.30 -4.45
CA ILE A 15 32.28 13.23 -3.66
C ILE A 15 30.92 13.43 -4.33
N VAL A 16 30.89 13.71 -5.63
CA VAL A 16 29.65 13.92 -6.39
C VAL A 16 28.77 12.66 -6.35
N TYR A 17 29.35 11.48 -6.59
CA TYR A 17 28.61 10.22 -6.54
C TYR A 17 28.00 9.96 -5.16
N CYS A 18 28.79 10.11 -4.09
CA CYS A 18 28.31 9.95 -2.72
C CYS A 18 27.23 10.98 -2.36
N SER A 19 27.40 12.25 -2.76
CA SER A 19 26.40 13.29 -2.53
C SER A 19 25.08 12.98 -3.23
N ILE A 20 25.11 12.53 -4.48
CA ILE A 20 23.90 12.11 -5.20
C ILE A 20 23.24 10.92 -4.48
N GLY A 21 24.03 9.91 -4.09
CA GLY A 21 23.52 8.74 -3.37
C GLY A 21 22.83 9.11 -2.05
N ILE A 22 23.41 10.03 -1.27
CA ILE A 22 22.83 10.55 -0.03
C ILE A 22 21.51 11.26 -0.31
N VAL A 23 21.47 12.16 -1.30
CA VAL A 23 20.24 12.89 -1.67
C VAL A 23 19.15 11.92 -2.10
N LEU A 24 19.48 10.93 -2.95
CA LEU A 24 18.53 9.91 -3.37
C LEU A 24 18.05 9.05 -2.20
N TYR A 25 18.93 8.65 -1.28
CA TYR A 25 18.55 7.86 -0.11
C TYR A 25 17.52 8.56 0.77
N TYR A 26 17.69 9.86 1.04
CA TYR A 26 16.75 10.63 1.87
C TYR A 26 15.49 11.07 1.11
N LEU A 27 15.55 11.26 -0.21
CA LEU A 27 14.41 11.72 -1.00
C LEU A 27 13.68 10.61 -1.75
N GLN A 28 14.15 9.36 -1.71
CA GLN A 28 13.55 8.25 -2.45
C GLN A 28 12.06 8.12 -2.18
N GLU A 29 11.62 8.29 -0.93
CA GLU A 29 10.21 8.16 -0.59
C GLU A 29 9.32 9.21 -1.26
N LYS A 30 9.84 10.43 -1.43
CA LYS A 30 9.12 11.51 -2.11
C LYS A 30 9.03 11.28 -3.62
N PHE A 31 10.02 10.60 -4.21
CA PHE A 31 10.01 10.22 -5.62
C PHE A 31 9.19 8.96 -5.89
N LEU A 32 9.24 8.01 -4.95
CA LEU A 32 8.60 6.71 -5.09
C LEU A 32 7.13 6.77 -4.74
N PHE A 33 6.68 7.70 -3.89
CA PHE A 33 5.30 7.71 -3.42
C PHE A 33 4.64 9.07 -3.58
N HIS A 34 3.38 9.03 -3.98
CA HIS A 34 2.55 10.22 -4.16
C HIS A 34 1.23 10.04 -3.43
N PRO A 35 1.23 9.93 -2.08
CA PRO A 35 0.01 9.76 -1.32
C PRO A 35 -0.90 10.98 -1.42
N VAL A 36 -2.20 10.75 -1.33
CA VAL A 36 -3.20 11.80 -1.08
C VAL A 36 -3.91 11.43 0.21
N SER A 37 -3.63 12.17 1.28
CA SER A 37 -4.31 12.00 2.56
C SER A 37 -5.71 12.60 2.52
N LEU A 38 -6.63 11.99 3.25
CA LEU A 38 -8.03 12.37 3.37
C LEU A 38 -8.35 12.68 4.83
N ALA A 39 -9.25 13.63 5.07
CA ALA A 39 -9.73 13.93 6.40
C ALA A 39 -10.47 12.74 7.00
N LYS A 40 -10.48 12.62 8.33
CA LYS A 40 -11.17 11.51 9.02
C LYS A 40 -12.69 11.53 8.76
N GLU A 41 -13.24 12.71 8.54
CA GLU A 41 -14.65 12.97 8.23
C GLU A 41 -14.98 12.78 6.75
N HIS A 42 -13.97 12.52 5.90
CA HIS A 42 -14.20 12.26 4.48
C HIS A 42 -15.12 11.06 4.30
N VAL A 43 -16.16 11.25 3.48
CA VAL A 43 -17.13 10.22 3.15
C VAL A 43 -16.85 9.73 1.74
N TYR A 44 -16.42 8.48 1.65
CA TYR A 44 -16.19 7.83 0.37
C TYR A 44 -17.47 7.75 -0.48
N LYS A 45 -17.34 7.89 -1.79
CA LYS A 45 -18.43 7.74 -2.76
C LYS A 45 -18.00 6.79 -3.87
N PHE A 46 -18.47 5.55 -3.79
CA PHE A 46 -18.19 4.53 -4.80
C PHE A 46 -19.48 4.06 -5.48
N GLY A 47 -19.38 3.70 -6.76
CA GLY A 47 -20.47 3.08 -7.52
C GLY A 47 -20.65 1.57 -7.24
N LEU A 48 -20.05 1.05 -6.18
CA LEU A 48 -20.11 -0.34 -5.75
C LEU A 48 -20.60 -0.40 -4.30
N PRO A 49 -21.33 -1.44 -3.88
CA PRO A 49 -21.63 -1.65 -2.46
C PRO A 49 -20.32 -1.77 -1.66
N PHE A 50 -20.21 -0.99 -0.58
CA PHE A 50 -18.99 -0.95 0.23
C PHE A 50 -19.25 -0.69 1.72
N GLU A 51 -18.27 -1.05 2.55
CA GLU A 51 -18.20 -0.75 3.99
C GLU A 51 -16.81 -0.18 4.29
N GLU A 52 -16.76 0.99 4.93
CA GLU A 52 -15.52 1.55 5.45
C GLU A 52 -15.24 1.00 6.85
N VAL A 53 -13.99 0.60 7.09
CA VAL A 53 -13.51 0.10 8.39
C VAL A 53 -12.24 0.84 8.78
N ASN A 54 -12.22 1.35 10.01
CA ASN A 54 -11.03 1.94 10.62
C ASN A 54 -10.51 0.99 11.69
N ILE A 55 -9.29 0.50 11.52
CA ILE A 55 -8.67 -0.52 12.36
C ILE A 55 -7.58 0.17 13.18
N PRO A 56 -7.71 0.25 14.53
CA PRO A 56 -6.61 0.67 15.38
C PRO A 56 -5.42 -0.28 15.20
N PHE A 57 -4.27 0.26 14.78
CA PHE A 57 -3.04 -0.51 14.60
C PHE A 57 -2.18 -0.47 15.86
N ASN A 58 -2.06 0.70 16.47
CA ASN A 58 -1.46 0.92 17.78
C ASN A 58 -2.09 2.16 18.44
N GLU A 59 -1.46 2.69 19.50
CA GLU A 59 -1.98 3.85 20.24
C GLU A 59 -2.19 5.10 19.37
N THR A 60 -1.42 5.27 18.29
CA THR A 60 -1.43 6.49 17.46
C THR A 60 -1.81 6.25 16.01
N ASP A 61 -1.59 5.03 15.51
CA ASP A 61 -1.74 4.69 14.09
C ASP A 61 -3.07 3.96 13.83
N THR A 62 -3.73 4.32 12.74
CA THR A 62 -4.97 3.70 12.27
C THR A 62 -4.82 3.27 10.82
N VAL A 63 -5.29 2.06 10.50
CA VAL A 63 -5.42 1.57 9.13
C VAL A 63 -6.86 1.78 8.67
N ASN A 64 -7.04 2.58 7.64
CA ASN A 64 -8.30 2.69 6.93
C ASN A 64 -8.38 1.62 5.84
N MET A 65 -9.51 0.91 5.81
CA MET A 65 -9.78 -0.13 4.83
C MET A 65 -11.19 0.00 4.30
N VAL A 66 -11.37 -0.21 3.00
CA VAL A 66 -12.70 -0.31 2.39
C VAL A 66 -12.91 -1.73 1.92
N LYS A 67 -14.03 -2.32 2.34
CA LYS A 67 -14.53 -3.61 1.83
C LYS A 67 -15.53 -3.33 0.73
N PHE A 68 -15.30 -3.86 -0.47
CA PHE A 68 -16.24 -3.85 -1.58
C PHE A 68 -16.93 -5.21 -1.68
N PHE A 69 -18.24 -5.20 -1.93
CA PHE A 69 -19.06 -6.41 -1.95
C PHE A 69 -19.61 -6.71 -3.35
N PRO A 70 -19.83 -8.00 -3.68
CA PRO A 70 -20.69 -8.37 -4.80
C PRO A 70 -22.12 -7.88 -4.56
N ALA A 71 -22.80 -7.43 -5.62
CA ALA A 71 -24.15 -6.85 -5.51
C ALA A 71 -25.20 -7.89 -5.08
N ASP A 72 -25.21 -9.10 -5.66
CA ASP A 72 -26.30 -10.07 -5.46
C ASP A 72 -25.85 -11.54 -5.66
N THR A 73 -24.72 -11.95 -5.04
CA THR A 73 -24.21 -13.32 -5.21
C THR A 73 -23.69 -13.93 -3.91
N VAL A 74 -23.71 -15.28 -3.82
CA VAL A 74 -22.99 -16.02 -2.78
C VAL A 74 -21.51 -15.64 -2.81
N ARG A 75 -20.97 -15.28 -1.65
CA ARG A 75 -19.57 -14.87 -1.50
C ARG A 75 -18.67 -16.09 -1.65
N ARG A 76 -17.83 -16.09 -2.68
CA ARG A 76 -16.85 -17.16 -2.97
C ARG A 76 -15.58 -17.07 -2.14
N GLY A 77 -15.28 -15.88 -1.63
CA GLY A 77 -14.06 -15.60 -0.89
C GLY A 77 -13.78 -14.11 -0.82
N VAL A 78 -12.56 -13.77 -0.42
CA VAL A 78 -12.06 -12.41 -0.29
C VAL A 78 -10.75 -12.24 -1.04
N ILE A 79 -10.59 -11.07 -1.64
CA ILE A 79 -9.33 -10.62 -2.22
C ILE A 79 -8.80 -9.50 -1.35
N ILE A 80 -7.61 -9.69 -0.80
CA ILE A 80 -6.86 -8.63 -0.12
C ILE A 80 -6.07 -7.89 -1.19
N TYR A 81 -6.44 -6.64 -1.42
CA TYR A 81 -5.93 -5.81 -2.49
C TYR A 81 -4.94 -4.78 -1.96
N PHE A 82 -3.67 -5.01 -2.25
CA PHE A 82 -2.59 -4.07 -1.98
C PHE A 82 -2.42 -3.13 -3.18
N HIS A 83 -2.78 -1.86 -3.01
CA HIS A 83 -2.77 -0.88 -4.09
C HIS A 83 -1.35 -0.38 -4.46
N GLY A 84 -1.27 0.54 -5.43
CA GLY A 84 0.02 1.08 -5.85
C GLY A 84 0.49 2.28 -5.02
N ASN A 85 1.59 2.88 -5.42
CA ASN A 85 2.24 3.99 -4.72
C ASN A 85 1.58 5.38 -4.87
N LYS A 86 0.41 5.51 -5.51
CA LYS A 86 -0.21 6.79 -5.85
C LYS A 86 -1.59 6.97 -5.23
N GLU A 87 -1.84 8.17 -4.72
CA GLU A 87 -3.10 8.66 -4.15
C GLU A 87 -3.57 7.85 -2.94
N ASN A 88 -4.66 7.09 -3.07
CA ASN A 88 -5.32 6.31 -2.01
C ASN A 88 -6.35 5.35 -2.64
N ILE A 89 -7.15 4.66 -1.81
CA ILE A 89 -8.22 3.74 -2.20
C ILE A 89 -9.12 4.29 -3.33
N GLU A 90 -9.46 5.58 -3.36
CA GLU A 90 -10.40 6.14 -4.36
C GLU A 90 -9.92 5.93 -5.79
N ARG A 91 -8.60 6.01 -6.01
CA ARG A 91 -7.98 5.78 -7.31
C ARG A 91 -8.15 4.33 -7.78
N TYR A 92 -8.13 3.38 -6.85
CA TYR A 92 -8.08 1.95 -7.12
C TYR A 92 -9.43 1.25 -6.99
N ALA A 93 -10.42 1.87 -6.33
CA ALA A 93 -11.76 1.33 -6.14
C ALA A 93 -12.42 0.85 -7.44
N LYS A 94 -12.15 1.51 -8.57
CA LYS A 94 -12.63 1.08 -9.90
C LYS A 94 -12.18 -0.33 -10.31
N PHE A 95 -11.07 -0.83 -9.77
CA PHE A 95 -10.58 -2.19 -10.04
C PHE A 95 -11.30 -3.25 -9.20
N ALA A 96 -11.95 -2.87 -8.09
CA ALA A 96 -12.69 -3.82 -7.25
C ALA A 96 -13.84 -4.49 -8.03
N ALA A 97 -14.46 -3.77 -8.96
CA ALA A 97 -15.54 -4.27 -9.82
C ALA A 97 -15.12 -5.51 -10.64
N ALA A 98 -13.84 -5.64 -10.99
CA ALA A 98 -13.35 -6.79 -11.73
C ALA A 98 -13.46 -8.09 -10.92
N PHE A 99 -13.46 -8.00 -9.59
CA PHE A 99 -13.53 -9.15 -8.70
C PHE A 99 -14.92 -9.34 -8.09
N THR A 100 -15.58 -8.25 -7.69
CA THR A 100 -16.92 -8.31 -7.09
C THR A 100 -17.95 -8.87 -8.07
N ARG A 101 -17.83 -8.60 -9.37
CA ARG A 101 -18.68 -9.25 -10.40
C ARG A 101 -18.51 -10.77 -10.50
N HIS A 102 -17.41 -11.31 -9.97
CA HIS A 102 -17.16 -12.75 -9.92
C HIS A 102 -17.44 -13.37 -8.54
N GLY A 103 -18.10 -12.63 -7.64
CA GLY A 103 -18.55 -13.13 -6.34
C GLY A 103 -17.53 -13.05 -5.21
N TYR A 104 -16.44 -12.28 -5.38
CA TYR A 104 -15.45 -12.06 -4.32
C TYR A 104 -15.67 -10.73 -3.61
N GLU A 105 -15.47 -10.70 -2.29
CA GLU A 105 -15.23 -9.44 -1.59
C GLU A 105 -13.84 -8.90 -1.96
N VAL A 106 -13.67 -7.58 -1.96
CA VAL A 106 -12.36 -6.94 -2.11
C VAL A 106 -12.10 -6.08 -0.91
N TRP A 107 -11.08 -6.41 -0.13
CA TRP A 107 -10.63 -5.65 1.02
C TRP A 107 -9.40 -4.87 0.60
N MET A 108 -9.47 -3.55 0.65
CA MET A 108 -8.40 -2.66 0.22
C MET A 108 -8.07 -1.70 1.34
N GLU A 109 -6.91 -1.85 1.96
CA GLU A 109 -6.40 -0.89 2.93
C GLU A 109 -5.54 0.20 2.29
N ASP A 110 -5.56 1.39 2.90
CA ASP A 110 -4.61 2.46 2.61
C ASP A 110 -3.35 2.30 3.49
N TYR A 111 -2.19 2.57 2.91
CA TYR A 111 -0.91 2.59 3.63
C TYR A 111 -0.77 3.80 4.56
N PRO A 112 0.16 3.81 5.54
CA PRO A 112 0.37 4.98 6.39
C PRO A 112 0.64 6.24 5.56
N GLY A 113 -0.13 7.30 5.81
CA GLY A 113 -0.09 8.56 5.06
C GLY A 113 -0.95 8.59 3.78
N PHE A 114 -1.51 7.46 3.35
CA PHE A 114 -2.47 7.38 2.24
C PHE A 114 -3.89 7.45 2.77
N GLY A 115 -4.76 8.15 2.03
CA GLY A 115 -6.18 8.27 2.36
C GLY A 115 -6.39 8.63 3.82
N LYS A 116 -7.20 7.85 4.51
CA LYS A 116 -7.52 8.09 5.93
C LYS A 116 -6.59 7.34 6.90
N SER A 117 -5.63 6.55 6.39
CA SER A 117 -4.66 5.84 7.23
C SER A 117 -3.62 6.79 7.82
N THR A 118 -3.34 6.64 9.11
CA THR A 118 -2.39 7.48 9.85
C THR A 118 -1.10 6.75 10.19
N GLY A 119 -0.09 7.51 10.60
CA GLY A 119 1.20 7.00 11.08
C GLY A 119 2.34 7.20 10.08
N GLU A 120 3.55 6.96 10.58
CA GLU A 120 4.77 6.98 9.76
C GLU A 120 4.82 5.75 8.85
N ARG A 121 5.13 5.95 7.57
CA ARG A 121 5.31 4.85 6.63
C ARG A 121 6.71 4.28 6.74
N THR A 122 6.79 3.05 7.24
CA THR A 122 8.02 2.24 7.20
C THR A 122 7.70 0.89 6.56
N GLU A 123 8.70 0.25 5.94
CA GLU A 123 8.52 -1.08 5.34
C GLU A 123 7.98 -2.10 6.35
N LYS A 124 8.52 -2.07 7.58
CA LYS A 124 8.05 -2.91 8.68
C LYS A 124 6.55 -2.72 8.95
N LYS A 125 6.08 -1.47 9.08
CA LYS A 125 4.66 -1.18 9.34
C LYS A 125 3.77 -1.60 8.18
N LEU A 126 4.21 -1.43 6.93
CA LEU A 126 3.46 -1.90 5.76
C LEU A 126 3.19 -3.40 5.83
N TYR A 127 4.21 -4.19 6.16
CA TYR A 127 4.07 -5.64 6.30
C TYR A 127 3.23 -6.05 7.50
N GLU A 128 3.43 -5.42 8.66
CA GLU A 128 2.65 -5.73 9.86
C GLU A 128 1.15 -5.42 9.68
N GLN A 129 0.82 -4.29 9.04
CA GLN A 129 -0.56 -3.91 8.71
C GLN A 129 -1.17 -4.90 7.71
N ALA A 130 -0.44 -5.26 6.66
CA ALA A 130 -0.88 -6.24 5.67
C ALA A 130 -1.17 -7.63 6.30
N LEU A 131 -0.29 -8.09 7.20
CA LEU A 131 -0.50 -9.31 7.96
C LEU A 131 -1.69 -9.22 8.92
N GLN A 132 -1.98 -8.05 9.49
CA GLN A 132 -3.17 -7.85 10.31
C GLN A 132 -4.45 -7.97 9.49
N VAL A 133 -4.51 -7.35 8.30
CA VAL A 133 -5.64 -7.50 7.37
C VAL A 133 -5.81 -8.96 6.95
N GLN A 134 -4.72 -9.67 6.66
CA GLN A 134 -4.74 -11.10 6.35
C GLN A 134 -5.29 -11.94 7.50
N LYS A 135 -4.87 -11.66 8.75
CA LYS A 135 -5.42 -12.35 9.93
C LYS A 135 -6.91 -12.10 10.11
N MET A 136 -7.37 -10.87 9.85
CA MET A 136 -8.81 -10.53 9.86
C MET A 136 -9.58 -11.27 8.77
N ALA A 137 -8.99 -11.47 7.59
CA ALA A 137 -9.60 -12.27 6.54
C ALA A 137 -9.66 -13.75 6.94
N ALA A 138 -8.59 -14.28 7.53
CA ALA A 138 -8.47 -15.67 7.97
C ALA A 138 -9.43 -16.04 9.12
N SER A 139 -9.93 -15.06 9.88
CA SER A 139 -10.97 -15.33 10.89
C SER A 139 -12.38 -15.47 10.29
N ARG A 140 -12.60 -15.03 9.05
CA ARG A 140 -13.90 -15.04 8.36
C ARG A 140 -13.97 -16.01 7.18
N TYR A 141 -12.84 -16.27 6.52
CA TYR A 141 -12.75 -17.09 5.32
C TYR A 141 -11.79 -18.27 5.53
N GLY A 142 -12.11 -19.40 4.91
CA GLY A 142 -11.15 -20.51 4.79
C GLY A 142 -9.94 -20.09 3.96
N LYS A 143 -8.78 -20.71 4.20
CA LYS A 143 -7.52 -20.38 3.52
C LYS A 143 -7.65 -20.43 1.99
N ASP A 144 -8.36 -21.42 1.46
CA ASP A 144 -8.58 -21.60 0.01
C ASP A 144 -9.54 -20.56 -0.60
N SER A 145 -10.09 -19.66 0.22
CA SER A 145 -11.00 -18.59 -0.17
C SER A 145 -10.40 -17.19 0.04
N ILE A 146 -9.10 -17.10 0.35
CA ILE A 146 -8.36 -15.85 0.48
C ILE A 146 -7.37 -15.74 -0.67
N LEU A 147 -7.50 -14.70 -1.48
CA LEU A 147 -6.57 -14.39 -2.55
C LEU A 147 -5.86 -13.08 -2.25
N LEU A 148 -4.57 -13.03 -2.56
CA LEU A 148 -3.75 -11.84 -2.41
C LEU A 148 -3.56 -11.21 -3.79
N TYR A 149 -3.80 -9.91 -3.90
CA TYR A 149 -3.61 -9.17 -5.13
C TYR A 149 -2.78 -7.93 -4.86
N GLY A 150 -1.67 -7.78 -5.59
CA GLY A 150 -0.82 -6.58 -5.52
C GLY A 150 -0.79 -5.84 -6.84
N LYS A 151 -0.90 -4.51 -6.80
CA LYS A 151 -0.75 -3.66 -7.99
C LYS A 151 0.50 -2.79 -7.91
N SER A 152 1.42 -2.96 -8.86
CA SER A 152 2.67 -2.19 -8.92
C SER A 152 3.41 -2.28 -7.56
N PHE A 153 3.56 -1.21 -6.80
CA PHE A 153 4.16 -1.25 -5.46
C PHE A 153 3.55 -2.34 -4.55
N GLY A 154 2.22 -2.50 -4.56
CA GLY A 154 1.55 -3.50 -3.74
C GLY A 154 1.90 -4.96 -4.05
N THR A 155 2.58 -5.25 -5.18
CA THR A 155 3.05 -6.63 -5.46
C THR A 155 4.08 -7.10 -4.45
N GLY A 156 4.94 -6.20 -3.94
CA GLY A 156 5.92 -6.56 -2.91
C GLY A 156 5.25 -6.98 -1.61
N ILE A 157 4.23 -6.22 -1.20
CA ILE A 157 3.44 -6.52 0.00
C ILE A 157 2.66 -7.83 -0.18
N ALA A 158 2.00 -8.01 -1.33
CA ALA A 158 1.28 -9.24 -1.63
C ALA A 158 2.19 -10.48 -1.59
N ALA A 159 3.40 -10.38 -2.17
CA ALA A 159 4.37 -11.46 -2.17
C ALA A 159 4.89 -11.77 -0.76
N TYR A 160 5.15 -10.74 0.06
CA TYR A 160 5.56 -10.90 1.45
C TYR A 160 4.49 -11.61 2.29
N VAL A 161 3.21 -11.25 2.12
CA VAL A 161 2.11 -11.90 2.85
C VAL A 161 1.90 -13.36 2.38
N ALA A 162 2.31 -13.68 1.16
CA ALA A 162 2.20 -15.02 0.58
C ALA A 162 3.33 -15.99 0.99
N SER A 163 4.43 -15.49 1.55
CA SER A 163 5.62 -16.30 1.93
C SER A 163 5.48 -16.92 3.31
#